data_AF-A0A558R735-F1
#
_entry.id   AF-A0A558R735-F1
#
_cell.length_a   1.000
_cell.length_b   1.000
_cell.length_c   1.000
_cell.angle_alpha   90.00
_cell.angle_beta   90.00
_cell.angle_gamma   90.00
#
_symmetry.space_group_name_H-M   'P 1'
#
loop_
_entity.id
_entity.type
_entity.pdbx_description
1 polymer ?
#
loop_
_entity_poly.entity_id
_entity_poly.type
_entity_poly.pdbx_seq_one_letter_code
_entity_poly.pdbx_strand_id
1 'polypeptide(L)'
;MPWRRRVALGAVAALVVALAPAAAEARDGDTSRPRNPTPPVAVNVPGLAYPVYVLPVGPKDDRTPRQRCWDAETARLGTPLTELDRRTIDLKCSQR
;
A
#
# COMPACT_ATOMS: atom_id res chain seq x y z
N MET A 1 50.68 -43.68 -20.28
CA MET A 1 51.57 -43.06 -19.27
C MET A 1 52.89 -42.74 -19.94
N PRO A 2 53.60 -41.66 -19.60
CA PRO A 2 53.14 -40.48 -18.85
C PRO A 2 52.55 -39.46 -19.87
N TRP A 3 52.44 -38.13 -19.70
CA TRP A 3 52.57 -37.33 -18.47
C TRP A 3 51.49 -36.21 -18.34
N ARG A 4 51.90 -34.93 -18.30
CA ARG A 4 51.21 -33.71 -17.86
C ARG A 4 52.02 -32.48 -18.31
N ARG A 5 51.38 -31.40 -18.75
CA ARG A 5 51.77 -30.03 -18.38
C ARG A 5 50.51 -29.23 -18.05
N ARG A 6 50.52 -28.57 -16.89
CA ARG A 6 49.46 -27.66 -16.46
C ARG A 6 49.82 -26.26 -16.96
N VAL A 7 48.85 -25.49 -17.43
CA VAL A 7 48.91 -24.02 -17.40
C VAL A 7 47.56 -23.54 -16.88
N ALA A 8 47.59 -22.88 -15.73
CA ALA A 8 46.44 -22.13 -15.22
C ALA A 8 46.62 -20.67 -15.67
N LEU A 9 45.54 -20.02 -16.11
CA LEU A 9 45.33 -18.58 -16.36
C LEU A 9 44.01 -18.45 -17.14
N GLY A 10 43.03 -17.63 -16.74
CA GLY A 10 42.86 -16.90 -15.49
C GLY A 10 41.38 -16.66 -15.23
N ALA A 11 40.99 -16.47 -13.98
CA ALA A 11 39.61 -16.15 -13.63
C ALA A 11 39.30 -14.69 -13.99
N VAL A 12 38.56 -14.47 -15.08
CA VAL A 12 38.03 -13.15 -15.42
C VAL A 12 36.82 -12.89 -14.55
N ALA A 13 37.03 -12.22 -13.41
CA ALA A 13 35.95 -11.77 -12.54
C ALA A 13 35.18 -10.64 -13.24
N ALA A 14 34.04 -10.97 -13.86
CA ALA A 14 33.14 -9.97 -14.44
C ALA A 14 32.48 -9.16 -13.30
N LEU A 15 32.95 -7.92 -13.12
CA LEU A 15 32.39 -6.99 -12.14
C LEU A 15 31.05 -6.45 -12.65
N VAL A 16 29.95 -7.14 -12.33
CA VAL A 16 28.60 -6.70 -12.67
C VAL A 16 28.19 -5.56 -11.74
N VAL A 17 28.35 -4.32 -12.20
CA VAL A 17 27.77 -3.14 -11.53
C VAL A 17 26.26 -3.17 -11.77
N ALA A 18 25.53 -3.81 -10.86
CA ALA A 18 24.08 -3.76 -10.83
C ALA A 18 23.63 -2.34 -10.42
N LEU A 19 23.26 -1.52 -11.41
CA LEU A 19 22.42 -0.34 -11.21
C LEU A 19 21.03 -0.82 -10.77
N ALA A 20 20.89 -1.10 -9.48
CA ALA A 20 19.58 -1.31 -8.88
C ALA A 20 18.79 0.00 -9.03
N PRO A 21 17.59 0.00 -9.66
CA PRO A 21 16.68 1.11 -9.48
C PRO A 21 16.37 1.20 -7.99
N ALA A 22 16.51 2.39 -7.41
CA ALA A 22 16.06 2.62 -6.05
C ALA A 22 14.58 2.22 -6.01
N ALA A 23 14.26 1.17 -5.24
CA ALA A 23 12.89 0.77 -5.00
C ALA A 23 12.22 1.95 -4.31
N ALA A 24 11.39 2.69 -5.06
CA ALA A 24 10.61 3.78 -4.51
C ALA A 24 9.77 3.17 -3.38
N GLU A 25 10.07 3.56 -2.15
CA GLU A 25 9.40 3.02 -0.98
C GLU A 25 7.91 3.26 -1.12
N ALA A 26 7.16 2.17 -1.29
CA ALA A 26 5.72 2.20 -1.41
C ALA A 26 5.16 2.65 -0.06
N ARG A 27 4.95 3.97 0.06
CA ARG A 27 4.45 4.60 1.29
C ARG A 27 3.19 3.90 1.76
N ASP A 28 3.14 3.69 3.08
CA ASP A 28 2.12 2.95 3.81
C ASP A 28 0.74 2.95 3.15
N GLY A 29 0.39 1.78 2.60
CA GLY A 29 -0.97 1.44 2.20
C GLY A 29 -1.86 1.17 3.42
N ASP A 30 -1.93 2.06 4.40
CA ASP A 30 -2.92 2.01 5.49
C ASP A 30 -4.29 2.47 5.00
N THR A 31 -4.81 1.78 3.99
CA THR A 31 -6.12 2.00 3.37
C THR A 31 -6.96 0.74 3.51
N SER A 32 -7.10 0.22 4.74
CA SER A 32 -8.01 -0.91 5.04
C SER A 32 -8.42 -1.03 6.51
N ARG A 33 -7.62 -0.55 7.48
CA ARG A 33 -7.94 -0.81 8.88
C ARG A 33 -9.08 0.11 9.37
N PRO A 34 -10.17 -0.44 9.97
CA PRO A 34 -11.14 0.39 10.66
C PRO A 34 -10.43 1.10 11.82
N ARG A 35 -10.27 2.42 11.69
CA ARG A 35 -9.61 3.24 12.70
C ARG A 35 -10.54 3.31 13.92
N ASN A 36 -10.13 2.68 15.02
CA ASN A 36 -10.87 2.70 16.28
C ASN A 36 -11.14 4.17 16.67
N PRO A 37 -12.39 4.60 16.91
CA PRO A 37 -12.70 5.98 17.24
C PRO A 37 -11.87 6.43 18.45
N THR A 38 -11.02 7.42 18.23
CA THR A 38 -10.19 8.00 19.29
C THR A 38 -11.10 8.66 20.32
N PRO A 39 -10.90 8.43 21.64
CA PRO A 39 -11.77 9.01 22.65
C PRO A 39 -11.75 10.54 22.60
N PRO A 40 -12.89 11.21 22.90
CA PRO A 40 -12.97 12.67 22.88
C PRO A 40 -12.04 13.27 23.94
N VAL A 41 -11.31 14.32 23.56
CA VAL A 41 -10.36 15.00 24.46
C VAL A 41 -11.04 16.23 25.06
N ALA A 42 -11.05 16.32 26.38
CA ALA A 42 -11.49 17.53 27.08
C ALA A 42 -10.39 18.60 27.04
N VAL A 43 -10.72 19.77 26.50
CA VAL A 43 -9.82 20.93 26.40
C VAL A 43 -10.37 22.06 27.26
N ASN A 44 -9.53 22.61 28.15
CA ASN A 44 -9.86 23.82 28.90
C ASN A 44 -9.58 25.04 28.03
N VAL A 45 -10.62 25.79 27.67
CA VAL A 45 -10.52 26.96 26.79
C VAL A 45 -10.68 28.23 27.64
N PRO A 46 -9.67 29.11 27.74
CA PRO A 46 -9.77 30.32 28.55
C PRO A 46 -10.89 31.22 28.05
N GLY A 47 -11.78 31.64 28.96
CA GLY A 47 -13.00 32.39 28.66
C GLY A 47 -14.29 31.54 28.65
N LEU A 48 -14.20 30.22 28.70
CA LEU A 48 -15.34 29.32 28.90
C LEU A 48 -15.33 28.72 30.31
N ALA A 49 -16.49 28.68 30.96
CA ALA A 49 -16.64 28.17 32.33
C ALA A 49 -16.71 26.63 32.43
N TYR A 50 -16.66 25.94 31.28
CA TYR A 50 -16.79 24.48 31.17
C TYR A 50 -15.79 23.92 30.15
N PRO A 51 -15.28 22.69 30.35
CA PRO A 51 -14.39 22.05 29.39
C PRO A 51 -15.14 21.75 28.08
N VAL A 52 -14.44 21.94 26.95
CA VAL A 52 -14.97 21.61 25.62
C VAL A 52 -14.43 20.25 25.19
N TYR A 53 -15.31 19.36 24.78
CA TYR A 53 -14.91 18.06 24.21
C TYR A 53 -14.64 18.21 22.71
N VAL A 54 -13.39 17.95 22.32
CA VAL A 54 -12.98 17.94 20.91
C VAL A 54 -13.01 16.49 20.41
N LEU A 55 -13.82 16.25 19.37
CA LEU A 55 -13.79 14.99 18.64
C LEU A 55 -12.77 15.09 17.49
N PRO A 56 -11.76 14.22 17.42
CA PRO A 56 -10.86 14.19 16.28
C PRO A 56 -11.62 13.68 15.05
N VAL A 57 -11.80 14.57 14.07
CA VAL A 57 -12.35 14.19 12.77
C VAL A 57 -11.36 13.33 12.01
N GLY A 58 -11.84 12.17 11.54
CA GLY A 58 -11.06 11.30 10.66
C GLY A 58 -10.76 11.97 9.31
N PRO A 59 -9.77 11.48 8.55
CA PRO A 59 -9.53 11.96 7.19
C PRO A 59 -10.81 11.80 6.35
N LYS A 60 -11.15 12.83 5.59
CA LYS A 60 -12.29 12.81 4.69
C LYS A 60 -12.03 11.80 3.57
N ASP A 61 -13.02 10.95 3.29
CA ASP A 61 -12.93 10.02 2.18
C ASP A 61 -13.36 10.71 0.86
N ASP A 62 -12.38 11.30 0.20
CA ASP A 62 -12.52 12.00 -1.08
C ASP A 62 -12.60 11.06 -2.31
N ARG A 63 -12.63 9.74 -2.11
CA ARG A 63 -12.85 8.78 -3.22
C ARG A 63 -14.25 8.95 -3.82
N THR A 64 -14.31 8.83 -5.15
CA THR A 64 -15.58 8.77 -5.89
C THR A 64 -16.40 7.53 -5.49
N PRO A 65 -17.74 7.54 -5.69
CA PRO A 65 -18.59 6.37 -5.46
C PRO A 65 -18.10 5.10 -6.20
N ARG A 66 -17.61 5.25 -7.44
CA ARG A 66 -17.06 4.16 -8.24
C ARG A 66 -15.76 3.60 -7.66
N GLN A 67 -14.84 4.45 -7.18
CA GLN A 67 -13.62 3.99 -6.49
C GLN A 67 -13.95 3.23 -5.20
N ARG A 68 -14.84 3.77 -4.35
CA ARG A 68 -15.31 3.06 -3.15
C ARG A 68 -15.91 1.69 -3.45
N CYS A 69 -16.66 1.57 -4.55
CA CYS A 69 -17.20 0.29 -5.00
C CYS A 69 -16.10 -0.68 -5.44
N TRP A 70 -15.15 -0.20 -6.26
CA TRP A 70 -14.00 -0.97 -6.73
C TRP A 70 -13.14 -1.50 -5.58
N ASP A 71 -12.81 -0.65 -4.61
CA ASP A 71 -12.03 -1.02 -3.42
C ASP A 71 -12.78 -2.07 -2.58
N ALA A 72 -14.07 -1.87 -2.33
CA ALA A 72 -14.89 -2.77 -1.52
C ALA A 72 -15.06 -4.17 -2.16
N GLU A 73 -15.15 -4.25 -3.48
CA GLU A 73 -15.28 -5.54 -4.18
C GLU A 73 -13.92 -6.23 -4.35
N THR A 74 -12.84 -5.47 -4.60
CA THR A 74 -11.46 -5.98 -4.61
C THR A 74 -11.08 -6.55 -3.23
N ALA A 75 -11.44 -5.88 -2.14
CA ALA A 75 -11.20 -6.35 -0.78
C ALA A 75 -11.96 -7.65 -0.42
N ARG A 76 -13.04 -7.98 -1.14
CA ARG A 76 -13.80 -9.23 -0.97
C ARG A 76 -13.21 -10.40 -1.74
N LEU A 77 -12.73 -10.15 -2.95
CA LEU A 77 -12.18 -11.17 -3.85
C LEU A 77 -10.70 -11.45 -3.57
N GLY A 78 -9.98 -10.48 -3.00
CA GLY A 78 -8.55 -10.58 -2.74
C GLY A 78 -7.70 -10.37 -3.99
N THR A 79 -6.41 -10.72 -3.89
CA THR A 79 -5.43 -10.59 -4.99
C THR A 79 -4.69 -11.90 -5.22
N PRO A 80 -4.33 -12.24 -6.48
CA PRO A 80 -4.54 -11.46 -7.71
C PRO A 80 -5.95 -11.64 -8.32
N LEU A 81 -6.56 -10.53 -8.74
CA LEU A 81 -7.81 -10.53 -9.52
C LEU A 81 -7.56 -11.05 -10.95
N THR A 82 -8.40 -11.98 -11.41
CA THR A 82 -8.42 -12.42 -12.81
C THR A 82 -8.99 -11.33 -13.72
N GLU A 83 -8.90 -11.53 -15.04
CA GLU A 83 -9.46 -10.60 -16.03
C GLU A 83 -11.00 -10.53 -15.94
N LEU A 84 -11.64 -11.69 -15.74
CA LEU A 84 -13.08 -11.80 -15.56
C LEU A 84 -13.57 -11.09 -14.29
N ASP A 85 -12.82 -11.21 -13.18
CA ASP A 85 -13.15 -10.51 -11.94
C ASP A 85 -13.13 -9.00 -12.15
N ARG A 86 -12.08 -8.48 -12.80
CA ARG A 86 -11.95 -7.05 -13.10
C ARG A 86 -13.12 -6.52 -13.94
N ARG A 87 -13.51 -7.24 -15.00
CA ARG A 87 -14.69 -6.87 -15.80
C ARG A 87 -15.98 -6.92 -14.99
N THR A 88 -16.13 -7.92 -14.13
CA THR A 88 -17.33 -8.11 -13.29
C THR A 88 -17.45 -6.99 -12.25
N ILE A 89 -16.34 -6.60 -11.60
CA ILE A 89 -16.28 -5.46 -10.69
C ILE A 89 -16.64 -4.18 -11.44
N ASP A 90 -16.07 -3.94 -12.63
CA ASP A 90 -16.34 -2.71 -13.37
C ASP A 90 -17.80 -2.58 -13.82
N LEU A 91 -18.39 -3.68 -14.31
CA LEU A 91 -19.80 -3.74 -14.66
C LEU A 91 -20.70 -3.49 -13.42
N LYS A 92 -20.32 -4.03 -12.26
CA LYS A 92 -21.03 -3.82 -10.99
C LYS A 92 -20.93 -2.37 -10.50
N CYS A 93 -19.76 -1.75 -10.65
CA CYS A 93 -19.46 -0.41 -10.14
C CYS A 93 -19.76 0.73 -11.13
N SER A 94 -20.11 0.42 -12.38
CA SER A 94 -20.62 1.39 -13.37
C SER A 94 -22.14 1.58 -13.31
N GLN A 95 -22.88 0.63 -12.74
CA GLN A 95 -24.34 0.67 -12.57
C GLN A 95 -24.77 1.30 -11.23
N ARG A 96 -23.94 2.15 -10.61
CA ARG A 96 -24.06 2.59 -9.22
C ARG A 96 -23.69 4.05 -9.00
#